data_AF-A0A917RKA5-F1
#
_entry.id   AF-A0A917RKA5-F1
#
_cell.length_a   1.000
_cell.length_b   1.000
_cell.length_c   1.000
_cell.angle_alpha   90.00
_cell.angle_beta   90.00
_cell.angle_gamma   90.00
#
_symmetry.space_group_name_H-M   'P 1'
#
loop_
_entity.id
_entity.type
_entity.pdbx_description
1 polymer ?
#
loop_
_entity_poly.entity_id
_entity_poly.type
_entity_poly.pdbx_seq_one_letter_code
_entity_poly.pdbx_strand_id
1 'polypeptide(L)'
;MVEDATPGVRRADEDDNDLLTYSEVAVRVDEEIAAVRQEIAALRGAADAADRIAGLESRIADLRDAATRNSRRRINEENFEKFFGYVGTPRHR
;
A
#
# COMPACT_ATOMS: atom_id res chain seq x y z
N MET A 1 28.11 28.60 28.71
CA MET A 1 27.54 29.27 27.52
C MET A 1 28.09 28.51 26.33
N VAL A 2 27.33 27.77 25.53
CA VAL A 2 25.88 27.72 25.35
C VAL A 2 25.53 26.26 25.11
N GLU A 3 24.53 25.77 25.84
CA GLU A 3 23.86 24.51 25.56
C GLU A 3 23.09 24.67 24.25
N ASP A 4 23.32 23.79 23.28
CA ASP A 4 22.37 23.58 22.18
C ASP A 4 21.91 22.12 22.24
N ALA A 5 21.10 21.85 23.26
CA ALA A 5 20.34 20.61 23.36
C ALA A 5 19.21 20.71 22.33
N THR A 6 19.45 20.20 21.12
CA THR A 6 18.36 19.92 20.18
C THR A 6 17.38 19.01 20.91
N PRO A 7 16.11 19.42 21.12
CA PRO A 7 15.18 18.61 21.89
C PRO A 7 14.99 17.31 21.11
N GLY A 8 15.39 16.21 21.75
CA GLY A 8 15.27 14.88 21.19
C GLY A 8 13.85 14.67 20.71
N VAL A 9 13.69 14.59 19.39
CA VAL A 9 12.53 13.95 18.78
C VAL A 9 12.59 12.51 19.29
N ARG A 10 11.91 12.25 20.40
CA ARG A 10 11.59 10.89 20.80
C ARG A 10 10.70 10.37 19.68
N ARG A 11 11.29 9.63 18.74
CA ARG A 11 10.51 8.77 17.85
C ARG A 11 9.73 7.87 18.79
N ALA A 12 8.44 8.13 18.90
CA ALA A 12 7.53 7.23 19.58
C ALA A 12 7.72 5.87 18.94
N ASP A 13 7.93 4.86 19.79
CA ASP A 13 8.16 3.45 19.51
C ASP A 13 8.07 3.10 18.02
N GLU A 14 9.26 2.87 17.44
CA GLU A 14 9.51 2.35 16.11
C GLU A 14 8.67 1.08 15.91
N ASP A 15 7.40 1.23 15.51
CA ASP A 15 6.75 0.23 14.69
C ASP A 15 7.63 0.15 13.45
N ASP A 16 8.45 -0.91 13.40
CA ASP A 16 9.24 -1.29 12.24
C ASP A 16 8.30 -1.46 11.05
N ASN A 17 8.02 -0.35 10.38
CA ASN A 17 7.18 -0.32 9.19
C ASN A 17 8.08 -0.73 8.02
N ASP A 18 8.27 -2.04 7.88
CA ASP A 18 8.93 -2.61 6.71
C ASP A 18 8.22 -2.11 5.44
N LEU A 19 8.96 -1.39 4.61
CA LEU A 19 8.43 -0.93 3.33
C LEU A 19 8.25 -2.13 2.41
N LEU A 20 6.99 -2.43 2.09
CA LEU A 20 6.66 -3.50 1.16
C LEU A 20 7.19 -3.20 -0.24
N THR A 21 7.79 -4.20 -0.87
CA THR A 21 8.13 -4.16 -2.29
C THR A 21 6.87 -4.14 -3.15
N TYR A 22 7.00 -3.73 -4.42
CA TYR A 22 5.88 -3.71 -5.36
C TYR A 22 5.17 -5.07 -5.49
N SER A 23 5.94 -6.17 -5.43
CA SER A 23 5.41 -7.53 -5.49
C SER A 23 4.65 -7.91 -4.22
N GLU A 24 5.16 -7.54 -3.05
CA GLU A 24 4.49 -7.78 -1.77
C GLU A 24 3.21 -6.95 -1.62
N VAL A 25 3.22 -5.69 -2.09
CA VAL A 25 2.02 -4.86 -2.15
C VAL A 25 0.96 -5.50 -3.05
N ALA A 26 1.34 -6.09 -4.18
CA ALA A 26 0.39 -6.76 -5.07
C ALA A 26 -0.29 -7.96 -4.38
N VAL A 27 0.50 -8.82 -3.71
CA VAL A 27 -0.03 -9.95 -2.93
C VAL A 27 -0.97 -9.45 -1.84
N ARG A 28 -0.57 -8.42 -1.10
CA ARG A 28 -1.38 -7.87 0.00
C ARG A 28 -2.69 -7.28 -0.48
N VAL A 29 -2.68 -6.58 -1.62
CA VAL A 29 -3.91 -6.03 -2.22
C VAL A 29 -4.84 -7.14 -2.71
N ASP A 30 -4.30 -8.22 -3.28
CA ASP A 30 -5.11 -9.37 -3.71
C ASP A 30 -5.78 -10.08 -2.52
N GLU A 31 -5.05 -10.28 -1.41
CA GLU A 31 -5.60 -10.82 -0.16
C GLU A 31 -6.71 -9.92 0.40
N GLU A 32 -6.49 -8.60 0.40
CA GLU A 32 -7.48 -7.63 0.88
C GLU A 32 -8.75 -7.67 0.02
N ILE A 33 -8.62 -7.71 -1.30
CA ILE A 33 -9.77 -7.86 -2.21
C ILE A 33 -10.52 -9.17 -1.93
N ALA A 34 -9.82 -10.26 -1.64
CA ALA A 34 -10.44 -11.53 -1.29
C ALA A 34 -11.21 -11.46 0.04
N ALA A 35 -10.66 -10.80 1.06
CA ALA A 35 -11.33 -10.58 2.34
C ALA A 35 -12.61 -9.74 2.18
N VAL A 36 -12.54 -8.62 1.44
CA VAL A 36 -13.70 -7.76 1.19
C VAL A 36 -14.79 -8.51 0.41
N ARG A 37 -14.42 -9.38 -0.53
CA ARG A 37 -15.39 -10.23 -1.25
C ARG A 37 -16.09 -11.23 -0.33
N GLN A 38 -15.37 -11.80 0.63
CA GLN A 38 -15.97 -12.69 1.64
C GLN A 38 -16.94 -11.91 2.53
N GLU A 39 -16.62 -10.66 2.91
CA GLU A 39 -17.54 -9.80 3.66
C GLU A 39 -18.82 -9.51 2.87
N ILE A 40 -18.71 -9.16 1.58
CA ILE A 40 -19.88 -8.97 0.71
C ILE A 40 -20.72 -10.26 0.66
N ALA A 41 -20.09 -11.42 0.52
CA ALA A 41 -20.80 -12.70 0.48
C ALA A 41 -21.53 -13.00 1.80
N ALA A 42 -20.94 -12.67 2.95
CA ALA A 42 -21.57 -12.83 4.26
C ALA A 42 -22.76 -11.88 4.47
N LEU A 43 -22.75 -10.72 3.81
CA LEU A 43 -23.82 -9.73 3.88
C LEU A 43 -24.98 -10.02 2.92
N ARG A 44 -24.82 -10.94 1.96
CA ARG A 44 -25.89 -11.31 1.02
C ARG A 44 -27.03 -11.98 1.77
N GLY A 45 -28.21 -11.36 1.72
CA GLY A 45 -29.44 -11.87 2.34
C GLY A 45 -29.85 -11.15 3.64
N ALA A 46 -29.03 -10.22 4.15
CA ALA A 46 -29.45 -9.31 5.20
C ALA A 46 -30.27 -8.15 4.61
N ALA A 47 -31.41 -7.83 5.24
CA ALA A 47 -32.38 -6.86 4.75
C ALA A 47 -31.81 -5.43 4.62
N ASP A 48 -30.81 -5.08 5.44
CA ASP A 48 -30.22 -3.74 5.52
C ASP A 48 -28.76 -3.69 5.05
N ALA A 49 -28.32 -4.66 4.24
CA ALA A 49 -26.94 -4.76 3.81
C ALA A 49 -26.62 -4.00 2.50
N ALA A 50 -27.61 -3.47 1.80
CA ALA A 50 -27.43 -2.89 0.46
C ALA A 50 -26.39 -1.76 0.43
N ASP A 51 -26.51 -0.79 1.33
CA ASP A 51 -25.57 0.34 1.39
C ASP A 51 -24.17 -0.11 1.81
N ARG A 52 -24.08 -1.08 2.72
CA ARG A 52 -22.80 -1.65 3.15
C ARG A 52 -22.12 -2.41 2.01
N ILE A 53 -22.87 -3.20 1.24
CA ILE A 53 -22.37 -3.90 0.05
C ILE A 53 -21.86 -2.88 -0.97
N ALA A 54 -22.60 -1.81 -1.24
CA ALA A 54 -22.17 -0.76 -2.17
C ALA A 54 -20.85 -0.10 -1.74
N GLY A 55 -20.69 0.17 -0.43
CA GLY A 55 -19.42 0.67 0.12
C GLY A 55 -18.24 -0.30 -0.07
N LEU A 56 -18.47 -1.60 0.17
CA LEU A 56 -17.44 -2.63 -0.03
C LEU A 56 -17.10 -2.84 -1.51
N GLU A 57 -18.06 -2.72 -2.41
CA GLU A 57 -17.82 -2.74 -3.85
C GLU A 57 -16.98 -1.55 -4.31
N SER A 58 -17.26 -0.34 -3.78
CA SER A 58 -16.42 0.83 -4.02
C SER A 58 -15.00 0.62 -3.49
N ARG A 59 -14.85 0.00 -2.32
CA ARG A 59 -13.53 -0.32 -1.76
C ARG A 59 -12.74 -1.28 -2.64
N ILE A 60 -13.38 -2.28 -3.23
CA ILE A 60 -12.74 -3.18 -4.20
C ILE A 60 -12.28 -2.41 -5.45
N ALA A 61 -13.06 -1.45 -5.94
CA ALA A 61 -12.67 -0.62 -7.07
C ALA A 61 -11.39 0.19 -6.75
N ASP A 62 -11.34 0.84 -5.58
CA ASP A 62 -10.17 1.60 -5.14
C ASP A 62 -8.92 0.73 -5.01
N LEU A 63 -9.05 -0.48 -4.47
CA LEU A 63 -7.96 -1.44 -4.33
C LEU A 63 -7.42 -1.90 -5.68
N ARG A 64 -8.31 -2.15 -6.66
CA ARG A 64 -7.91 -2.51 -8.03
C ARG A 64 -7.19 -1.38 -8.75
N ASP A 65 -7.64 -0.15 -8.55
CA ASP A 65 -6.98 1.03 -9.10
C ASP A 65 -5.62 1.27 -8.44
N ALA A 66 -5.51 1.04 -7.13
CA ALA A 66 -4.23 1.04 -6.42
C ALA A 66 -3.27 -0.02 -6.99
N ALA A 67 -3.72 -1.28 -7.13
CA ALA A 67 -2.92 -2.36 -7.73
C ALA A 67 -2.46 -2.02 -9.16
N THR A 68 -3.34 -1.44 -9.97
CA THR A 68 -3.03 -1.02 -11.34
C THR A 68 -1.97 0.08 -11.38
N ARG A 69 -2.06 1.07 -10.49
CA ARG A 69 -1.04 2.12 -10.37
C ARG A 69 0.30 1.56 -9.88
N ASN A 70 0.25 0.60 -8.95
CA ASN A 70 1.42 -0.07 -8.41
C ASN A 70 2.16 -0.89 -9.48
N SER A 71 1.42 -1.62 -10.33
CA SER A 71 2.00 -2.44 -11.40
C SER A 71 2.55 -1.61 -12.58
N ARG A 72 1.93 -0.46 -12.88
CA ARG A 72 2.41 0.49 -13.90
C ARG A 72 3.68 1.24 -13.48
N ARG A 73 4.04 1.22 -12.19
CA ARG A 73 5.28 1.80 -11.66
C ARG A 73 6.38 0.75 -11.46
N ARG A 74 6.60 -0.12 -12.46
CA ARG A 74 7.85 -0.87 -12.53
C ARG A 74 9.02 0.12 -12.48
N ILE A 75 10.02 -0.17 -11.64
CA ILE A 75 11.24 0.62 -11.58
C ILE A 75 11.83 0.65 -12.98
N ASN A 76 11.84 1.84 -13.59
CA ASN A 76 12.49 2.16 -14.83
C ASN A 76 13.67 3.10 -14.53
N GLU A 77 14.58 3.29 -15.49
CA GLU A 77 15.76 4.17 -15.34
C GLU A 77 15.39 5.55 -14.73
N GLU A 78 14.25 6.09 -15.16
CA GLU A 78 13.74 7.41 -14.78
C GLU A 78 13.33 7.53 -13.30
N ASN A 79 12.91 6.41 -12.68
CA ASN A 79 12.53 6.35 -11.27
C ASN A 79 13.56 5.63 -10.39
N PHE A 80 14.56 4.99 -10.99
CA PHE A 80 15.62 4.25 -10.28
C PHE A 80 16.43 5.16 -9.37
N GLU A 81 16.89 6.30 -9.89
CA GLU A 81 17.72 7.23 -9.13
C GLU A 81 16.96 7.87 -7.95
N LYS A 82 15.66 8.13 -8.12
CA LYS A 82 14.78 8.60 -7.03
C LYS A 82 14.55 7.54 -5.95
N PHE A 83 14.49 6.27 -6.32
CA PHE A 83 14.24 5.17 -5.37
C PHE A 83 15.49 4.73 -4.62
N PHE A 84 16.65 4.70 -5.30
CA PHE A 84 17.89 4.17 -4.73
C PHE A 84 18.90 5.25 -4.33
N GLY A 85 18.70 6.52 -4.73
CA GLY A 85 19.55 7.64 -4.33
C GLY A 85 20.93 7.66 -4.97
N TYR A 86 21.17 6.82 -5.99
CA TYR A 86 22.38 6.83 -6.81
C TYR A 86 22.05 6.52 -8.27
N VAL A 87 22.87 7.05 -9.18
CA VAL A 87 22.76 6.79 -10.62
C VAL A 87 23.13 5.34 -10.90
N GLY A 88 22.20 4.57 -11.45
CA GLY A 88 22.44 3.18 -11.84
C GLY A 88 21.40 2.69 -12.84
N THR A 89 21.85 1.83 -13.77
CA THR A 89 20.99 1.18 -14.76
C THR A 89 20.53 -0.16 -14.20
N PRO A 90 19.21 -0.47 -14.17
CA PRO A 90 18.73 -1.78 -13.77
C PRO A 90 19.38 -2.87 -14.64
N ARG A 91 20.18 -3.77 -14.05
CA ARG A 91 20.73 -4.92 -14.78
C ARG A 91 19.64 -5.96 -14.99
N HIS A 92 19.08 -6.01 -16.20
CA HIS A 92 18.31 -7.16 -16.65
C HIS A 92 19.27 -8.31 -16.97
N ARG A 93 19.08 -9.46 -16.32
CA ARG A 93 19.64 -10.75 -16.75
C ARG A 93 18.63 -11.47 -17.62
#